data_AF-A0A2B7ZGK9-F1
#
_entry.id   AF-A0A2B7ZGK9-F1
#
_cell.length_a   1.000
_cell.length_b   1.000
_cell.length_c   1.000
_cell.angle_alpha   90.00
_cell.angle_beta   90.00
_cell.angle_gamma   90.00
#
_symmetry.space_group_name_H-M   'P 1'
#
loop_
_entity.id
_entity.type
_entity.pdbx_description
1 polymer ?
#
loop_
_entity_poly.entity_id
_entity_poly.type
_entity_poly.pdbx_seq_one_letter_code
_entity_poly.pdbx_strand_id
1 'polypeptide(L)'
;MARDIFEDMTGGVAAHLATCVSENAKYYHEWATKEWNWFKQTGMINGRNNINNEVDLKTCKNNNGVVWLYNQGIILSALVELAKAFCLSDAFLIAQAHVIAAAAIVKLADNKDILHDSCEPNCGADELQFKGIFIQNLQILHEAVSRAKYKTFIKNNARFIWQKDRNEKN
;
A
#
# COMPACT_ATOMS: atom_id res chain seq x y z
N MET A 1 13.81 12.16 14.86
CA MET A 1 13.55 12.04 13.41
C MET A 1 13.01 10.64 13.24
N ALA A 2 11.72 10.47 12.95
CA ALA A 2 11.11 9.15 12.79
C ALA A 2 11.48 8.56 11.42
N ARG A 3 11.33 7.24 11.25
CA ARG A 3 11.43 6.60 9.94
C ARG A 3 10.03 6.40 9.39
N ASP A 4 9.77 7.03 8.25
CA ASP A 4 8.55 6.86 7.47
C ASP A 4 8.63 5.57 6.65
N ILE A 5 7.46 5.07 6.28
CA ILE A 5 7.24 3.93 5.36
C ILE A 5 7.88 4.15 3.97
N PHE A 6 8.37 5.35 3.67
CA PHE A 6 9.17 5.60 2.48
C PHE A 6 10.42 4.71 2.40
N GLU A 7 10.99 4.30 3.55
CA GLU A 7 12.05 3.27 3.56
C GLU A 7 11.52 1.87 3.20
N ASP A 8 10.24 1.51 3.45
CA ASP A 8 9.68 0.20 3.09
C ASP A 8 9.50 -0.02 1.58
N MET A 9 9.60 1.06 0.80
CA MET A 9 9.69 1.00 -0.66
C MET A 9 10.92 0.19 -1.11
N THR A 10 12.00 0.13 -0.30
CA THR A 10 13.20 -0.65 -0.64
C THR A 10 12.89 -2.15 -0.74
N GLY A 11 11.97 -2.68 0.07
CA GLY A 11 11.56 -4.09 0.02
C GLY A 11 10.83 -4.45 -1.27
N GLY A 12 9.91 -3.59 -1.70
CA GLY A 12 9.24 -3.74 -2.99
C GLY A 12 10.22 -3.62 -4.16
N VAL A 13 11.15 -2.67 -4.11
CA VAL A 13 12.20 -2.52 -5.13
C VAL A 13 13.13 -3.72 -5.15
N ALA A 14 13.59 -4.21 -3.99
CA ALA A 14 14.42 -5.40 -3.90
C ALA A 14 13.68 -6.63 -4.43
N ALA A 15 12.40 -6.82 -4.09
CA ALA A 15 11.59 -7.91 -4.64
C ALA A 15 11.47 -7.80 -6.16
N HIS A 16 11.22 -6.61 -6.69
CA HIS A 16 11.15 -6.37 -8.13
C HIS A 16 12.50 -6.68 -8.81
N LEU A 17 13.61 -6.19 -8.26
CA LEU A 17 14.95 -6.46 -8.76
C LEU A 17 15.31 -7.95 -8.70
N ALA A 18 14.83 -8.69 -7.71
CA ALA A 18 15.02 -10.13 -7.63
C ALA A 18 14.39 -10.87 -8.81
N THR A 19 13.30 -10.34 -9.38
CA THR A 19 12.64 -10.92 -10.57
C THR A 19 13.22 -10.44 -11.89
N CYS A 20 13.69 -9.19 -11.96
CA CYS A 20 14.14 -8.55 -13.20
C CYS A 20 15.65 -8.61 -13.44
N VAL A 21 16.48 -8.83 -12.41
CA VAL A 21 17.95 -8.86 -12.49
C VAL A 21 18.46 -10.25 -12.06
N SER A 22 18.45 -11.20 -12.99
CA SER A 22 18.76 -12.61 -12.72
C SER A 22 20.14 -12.85 -12.12
N GLU A 23 21.14 -12.04 -12.50
CA GLU A 23 22.53 -12.18 -12.03
C GLU A 23 22.67 -11.97 -10.52
N ASN A 24 21.84 -11.10 -9.93
CA ASN A 24 21.86 -10.76 -8.51
C ASN A 24 20.56 -11.12 -7.78
N ALA A 25 19.73 -12.00 -8.38
CA ALA A 25 18.40 -12.33 -7.87
C ALA A 25 18.42 -12.78 -6.39
N LYS A 26 19.40 -13.61 -6.02
CA LYS A 26 19.58 -14.08 -4.63
C LYS A 26 19.85 -12.93 -3.65
N TYR A 27 20.72 -11.99 -4.01
CA TYR A 27 21.05 -10.83 -3.17
C TYR A 27 19.80 -9.98 -2.90
N TYR A 28 19.06 -9.66 -3.96
CA TYR A 28 17.84 -8.86 -3.84
C TYR A 28 16.73 -9.58 -3.08
N HIS A 29 16.58 -10.89 -3.30
CA HIS A 29 15.65 -11.72 -2.53
C HIS A 29 15.97 -11.69 -1.03
N GLU A 30 17.24 -11.82 -0.65
CA GLU A 30 17.67 -11.75 0.75
C GLU A 30 17.34 -10.41 1.40
N TRP A 31 17.55 -9.30 0.68
CA TRP A 31 17.18 -7.96 1.17
C TRP A 31 15.68 -7.79 1.32
N ALA A 32 14.91 -8.16 0.29
CA ALA A 32 13.46 -8.09 0.33
C ALA A 32 12.88 -8.91 1.50
N THR A 33 13.47 -10.08 1.77
CA THR A 33 13.11 -10.93 2.92
C THR A 33 13.43 -10.25 4.26
N LYS A 34 14.61 -9.64 4.39
CA LYS A 34 15.03 -8.94 5.63
C LYS A 34 14.11 -7.76 5.92
N GLU A 35 13.81 -6.96 4.92
CA GLU A 35 12.96 -5.78 5.05
C GLU A 35 11.52 -6.15 5.41
N TRP A 36 10.94 -7.15 4.73
CA TRP A 36 9.61 -7.63 5.09
C TRP A 36 9.54 -8.18 6.53
N ASN A 37 10.57 -8.91 6.96
CA ASN A 37 10.62 -9.43 8.33
C ASN A 37 10.81 -8.31 9.37
N TRP A 38 11.60 -7.28 9.06
CA TRP A 38 11.73 -6.10 9.90
C TRP A 38 10.39 -5.35 9.99
N PHE A 39 9.75 -5.06 8.85
CA PHE A 39 8.48 -4.33 8.79
C PHE A 39 7.40 -5.01 9.65
N LYS A 40 7.24 -6.33 9.54
CA LYS A 40 6.31 -7.09 10.39
C LYS A 40 6.59 -6.95 11.89
N GLN A 41 7.85 -6.81 12.28
CA GLN A 41 8.25 -6.69 13.70
C GLN A 41 8.01 -5.28 14.27
N THR A 42 7.92 -4.25 13.43
CA THR A 42 7.64 -2.88 13.87
C THR A 42 6.27 -2.72 14.54
N GLY A 43 5.32 -3.60 14.19
CA GLY A 43 3.92 -3.51 14.58
C GLY A 43 3.14 -2.42 13.85
N MET A 44 3.68 -1.85 12.75
CA MET A 44 3.00 -0.81 11.97
C MET A 44 1.70 -1.28 11.34
N ILE A 45 1.59 -2.56 10.96
CA ILE A 45 0.30 -3.21 10.70
C ILE A 45 -0.39 -3.37 12.06
N ASN A 46 -1.35 -2.50 12.36
CA ASN A 46 -2.06 -2.53 13.64
C ASN A 46 -3.11 -3.65 13.70
N GLY A 47 -3.74 -3.81 14.86
CA GLY A 47 -4.76 -4.84 15.10
C GLY A 47 -6.02 -4.74 14.22
N ARG A 48 -6.16 -3.68 13.40
CA ARG A 48 -7.23 -3.53 12.40
C ARG A 48 -6.74 -3.78 10.97
N ASN A 49 -5.49 -4.20 10.80
CA ASN A 49 -4.80 -4.38 9.52
C ASN A 49 -4.60 -3.10 8.71
N ASN A 50 -4.64 -1.94 9.37
CA ASN A 50 -4.20 -0.69 8.77
C ASN A 50 -2.73 -0.44 9.14
N ILE A 51 -2.02 0.25 8.25
CA ILE A 51 -0.63 0.66 8.48
C ILE A 51 -0.61 2.08 9.03
N ASN A 52 -0.03 2.26 10.22
CA ASN A 52 0.21 3.57 10.83
C ASN A 52 1.50 4.21 10.29
N ASN A 53 1.60 5.54 10.37
CA ASN A 53 2.62 6.31 9.65
C ASN A 53 4.09 5.99 9.97
N GLU A 54 4.42 5.84 11.26
CA GLU A 54 5.82 5.89 11.68
C GLU A 54 6.16 4.87 12.79
N VAL A 55 7.45 4.56 12.86
CA VAL A 55 8.09 3.90 13.98
C VAL A 55 8.77 4.93 14.88
N ASP A 56 8.49 4.86 16.18
CA ASP A 56 9.24 5.61 17.19
C ASP A 56 10.67 5.03 17.29
N LEU A 57 11.69 5.84 16.99
CA LEU A 57 13.08 5.38 16.94
C LEU A 57 13.70 5.04 18.30
N LYS A 58 13.09 5.46 19.41
CA LYS A 58 13.61 5.12 20.76
C LYS A 58 13.13 3.74 21.18
N THR A 59 11.92 3.38 20.78
CA THR A 59 11.26 2.14 21.17
C THR A 59 11.21 1.09 20.07
N CYS A 60 11.47 1.48 18.82
CA CYS A 60 11.29 0.69 17.61
C CYS A 60 9.87 0.15 17.44
N LYS A 61 8.86 0.87 17.94
CA LYS A 61 7.45 0.47 17.90
C LYS A 61 6.62 1.45 17.08
N ASN A 62 5.53 0.93 16.52
CA ASN A 62 4.47 1.72 15.91
C ASN A 62 4.00 2.87 16.82
N ASN A 63 3.97 4.08 16.27
CA ASN A 63 3.52 5.29 16.95
C ASN A 63 1.98 5.40 17.10
N ASN A 64 1.22 4.47 16.51
CA ASN A 64 -0.24 4.50 16.39
C ASN A 64 -0.79 5.77 15.73
N GLY A 65 0.02 6.38 14.84
CA GLY A 65 -0.28 7.64 14.18
C GLY A 65 -1.37 7.53 13.11
N VAL A 66 -1.46 8.56 12.28
CA VAL A 66 -2.48 8.65 11.22
C VAL A 66 -2.33 7.47 10.24
N VAL A 67 -3.47 6.99 9.76
CA VAL A 67 -3.54 5.99 8.69
C VAL A 67 -3.76 6.75 7.38
N TRP A 68 -2.73 6.78 6.53
CA TRP A 68 -2.76 7.45 5.24
C TRP A 68 -2.94 6.46 4.09
N LEU A 69 -3.58 6.89 3.00
CA LEU A 69 -3.84 6.02 1.85
C LEU A 69 -2.57 5.50 1.18
N TYR A 70 -1.52 6.32 1.03
CA TYR A 70 -0.30 5.88 0.35
C TYR A 70 0.39 4.71 1.07
N ASN A 71 0.44 4.73 2.40
CA ASN A 71 0.97 3.65 3.23
C ASN A 71 0.21 2.34 3.00
N GLN A 72 -1.11 2.42 2.86
CA GLN A 72 -1.93 1.24 2.58
C GLN A 72 -1.73 0.75 1.15
N GLY A 73 -1.32 1.62 0.22
CA GLY A 73 -1.13 1.32 -1.19
C GLY A 73 0.21 0.66 -1.47
N ILE A 74 1.32 1.29 -1.07
CA ILE A 74 2.69 0.83 -1.40
C ILE A 74 2.91 -0.62 -0.95
N ILE A 75 2.40 -1.01 0.23
CA ILE A 75 2.57 -2.37 0.72
C ILE A 75 1.88 -3.42 -0.18
N LEU A 76 0.82 -3.06 -0.91
CA LEU A 76 0.07 -4.03 -1.71
C LEU A 76 0.92 -4.51 -2.88
N SER A 77 1.55 -3.60 -3.61
CA SER A 77 2.45 -3.97 -4.71
C SER A 77 3.72 -4.62 -4.18
N ALA A 78 4.28 -4.14 -3.06
CA ALA A 78 5.44 -4.77 -2.45
C ALA A 78 5.17 -6.25 -2.09
N LEU A 79 4.02 -6.56 -1.52
CA LEU A 79 3.61 -7.94 -1.22
C LEU A 79 3.37 -8.78 -2.48
N VAL A 80 2.84 -8.17 -3.55
CA VAL A 80 2.70 -8.83 -4.86
C VAL A 80 4.07 -9.15 -5.46
N GLU A 81 5.01 -8.21 -5.44
CA GLU A 81 6.37 -8.43 -5.95
C GLU A 81 7.13 -9.46 -5.10
N LEU A 82 7.01 -9.41 -3.78
CA LEU A 82 7.56 -10.43 -2.88
C LEU A 82 7.02 -11.83 -3.20
N ALA A 83 5.70 -11.93 -3.42
CA ALA A 83 5.07 -13.21 -3.79
C ALA A 83 5.56 -13.73 -5.15
N LYS A 84 5.97 -12.87 -6.08
CA LYS A 84 6.60 -13.27 -7.36
C LYS A 84 8.06 -13.69 -7.17
N ALA A 85 8.80 -12.97 -6.34
CA ALA A 85 10.21 -13.23 -6.07
C ALA A 85 10.43 -14.55 -5.32
N PHE A 86 9.49 -14.94 -4.47
CA PHE A 86 9.51 -16.22 -3.78
C PHE A 86 8.92 -17.27 -4.72
N CYS A 87 9.70 -18.28 -5.14
CA CYS A 87 9.33 -19.27 -6.16
C CYS A 87 8.05 -20.10 -5.89
N LEU A 88 7.39 -19.88 -4.76
CA LEU A 88 6.01 -20.24 -4.49
C LEU A 88 5.28 -18.93 -4.26
N SER A 89 4.28 -18.65 -5.09
CA SER A 89 3.32 -17.57 -4.89
C SER A 89 2.74 -17.71 -3.50
N ASP A 90 3.39 -17.07 -2.53
CA ASP A 90 3.11 -17.35 -1.14
C ASP A 90 1.72 -16.80 -0.88
N ALA A 91 0.73 -17.72 -0.87
CA ALA A 91 -0.68 -17.38 -0.82
C ALA A 91 -0.96 -16.51 0.42
N PHE A 92 -0.11 -16.61 1.45
CA PHE A 92 -0.12 -15.77 2.63
C PHE A 92 0.22 -14.30 2.34
N LEU A 93 1.20 -13.98 1.49
CA LEU A 93 1.56 -12.59 1.13
C LEU A 93 0.41 -11.91 0.36
N ILE A 94 -0.15 -12.60 -0.64
CA ILE A 94 -1.29 -12.08 -1.39
C ILE A 94 -2.53 -11.98 -0.51
N ALA A 95 -2.78 -12.95 0.39
CA ALA A 95 -3.87 -12.87 1.34
C ALA A 95 -3.70 -11.68 2.29
N GLN A 96 -2.49 -11.43 2.80
CA GLN A 96 -2.17 -10.29 3.65
C GLN A 96 -2.42 -8.96 2.91
N ALA A 97 -2.00 -8.84 1.64
CA ALA A 97 -2.28 -7.68 0.81
C ALA A 97 -3.79 -7.45 0.66
N HIS A 98 -4.55 -8.50 0.41
CA HIS A 98 -6.01 -8.42 0.35
C HIS A 98 -6.68 -7.99 1.66
N VAL A 99 -6.15 -8.44 2.80
CA VAL A 99 -6.62 -8.06 4.14
C VAL A 99 -6.35 -6.58 4.38
N ILE A 100 -5.14 -6.09 4.09
CA ILE A 100 -4.78 -4.68 4.23
C ILE A 100 -5.63 -3.80 3.30
N ALA A 101 -5.77 -4.18 2.03
CA ALA A 101 -6.60 -3.44 1.07
C ALA A 101 -8.06 -3.34 1.54
N ALA A 102 -8.62 -4.41 2.10
CA ALA A 102 -9.98 -4.40 2.64
C ALA A 102 -10.10 -3.50 3.88
N ALA A 103 -9.13 -3.56 4.80
CA ALA A 103 -9.08 -2.69 5.97
C ALA A 103 -8.91 -1.21 5.61
N ALA A 104 -8.12 -0.90 4.58
CA ALA A 104 -7.94 0.44 4.06
C ALA A 104 -9.25 1.01 3.51
N ILE A 105 -9.95 0.24 2.65
CA ILE A 105 -11.25 0.63 2.11
C ILE A 105 -12.25 0.89 3.23
N VAL A 106 -12.35 0.00 4.23
CA VAL A 106 -13.27 0.18 5.37
C VAL A 106 -12.92 1.43 6.20
N LYS A 107 -11.63 1.75 6.33
CA LYS A 107 -11.16 2.85 7.18
C LYS A 107 -11.23 4.22 6.49
N LEU A 108 -11.00 4.25 5.18
CA LEU A 108 -10.71 5.48 4.42
C LEU A 108 -11.69 5.74 3.28
N ALA A 109 -12.65 4.86 3.03
CA ALA A 109 -13.76 5.16 2.13
C ALA A 109 -14.99 5.62 2.92
N ASP A 110 -15.76 6.54 2.35
CA ASP A 110 -17.07 6.93 2.87
C ASP A 110 -18.15 5.86 2.59
N ASN A 111 -19.39 6.15 2.98
CA ASN A 111 -20.53 5.27 2.72
C ASN A 111 -20.94 5.17 1.24
N LYS A 112 -20.27 5.90 0.35
CA LYS A 112 -20.45 5.86 -1.11
C LYS A 112 -19.24 5.21 -1.79
N ASP A 113 -18.36 4.55 -1.04
CA ASP A 113 -17.13 3.93 -1.54
C ASP A 113 -16.16 4.94 -2.20
N ILE A 114 -16.13 6.19 -1.70
CA ILE A 114 -15.21 7.23 -2.16
C ILE A 114 -14.08 7.40 -1.14
N LEU A 115 -12.84 7.37 -1.62
CA LEU A 115 -11.65 7.52 -0.80
C LEU A 115 -11.51 8.94 -0.25
N HIS A 116 -11.10 9.02 1.02
CA HIS A 116 -10.77 10.25 1.72
C HIS A 116 -9.52 10.08 2.59
N ASP A 117 -8.62 11.05 2.53
CA ASP A 117 -7.57 11.23 3.52
C ASP A 117 -8.03 12.21 4.61
N SER A 118 -7.50 12.07 5.83
CA SER A 118 -7.98 12.82 7.00
C SER A 118 -7.73 14.33 6.92
N CYS A 119 -6.87 14.79 6.02
CA CYS A 119 -6.59 16.21 5.82
C CYS A 119 -7.64 16.93 4.97
N GLU A 120 -8.57 16.22 4.32
CA GLU A 120 -9.51 16.83 3.39
C GLU A 120 -10.46 17.83 4.07
N PRO A 121 -10.77 18.96 3.41
CA PRO A 121 -10.33 19.37 2.07
C PRO A 121 -8.98 20.15 2.04
N ASN A 122 -8.28 20.28 3.17
CA ASN A 122 -7.14 21.18 3.34
C ASN A 122 -5.79 20.45 3.30
N CYS A 123 -5.68 19.43 2.45
CA CYS A 123 -4.46 18.65 2.28
C CYS A 123 -3.31 19.46 1.68
N GLY A 124 -2.08 19.11 2.05
CA GLY A 124 -0.87 19.62 1.42
C GLY A 124 -0.62 18.97 0.05
N ALA A 125 0.44 19.42 -0.61
CA ALA A 125 0.77 18.95 -1.97
C ALA A 125 1.11 17.46 -2.04
N ASP A 126 1.64 16.88 -0.96
CA ASP A 126 2.02 15.47 -0.90
C ASP A 126 0.76 14.60 -0.75
N GLU A 127 -0.13 14.96 0.17
CA GLU A 127 -1.32 14.16 0.48
C GLU A 127 -2.33 14.12 -0.68
N LEU A 128 -2.35 15.14 -1.55
CA LEU A 128 -3.17 15.14 -2.77
C LEU A 128 -2.86 13.96 -3.71
N GLN A 129 -1.68 13.35 -3.61
CA GLN A 129 -1.27 12.23 -4.46
C GLN A 129 -1.66 10.86 -3.88
N PHE A 130 -1.97 10.78 -2.58
CA PHE A 130 -2.08 9.51 -1.84
C PHE A 130 -3.20 8.61 -2.36
N LYS A 131 -4.35 9.18 -2.72
CA LYS A 131 -5.46 8.45 -3.34
C LYS A 131 -5.04 7.74 -4.64
N GLY A 132 -4.28 8.45 -5.48
CA GLY A 132 -3.76 7.90 -6.74
C GLY A 132 -2.83 6.73 -6.51
N ILE A 133 -1.89 6.87 -5.58
CA ILE A 133 -0.96 5.81 -5.16
C ILE A 133 -1.75 4.58 -4.69
N PHE A 134 -2.74 4.75 -3.82
CA PHE A 134 -3.54 3.62 -3.35
C PHE A 134 -4.29 2.92 -4.49
N ILE A 135 -4.98 3.67 -5.36
CA ILE A 135 -5.76 3.10 -6.47
C ILE A 135 -4.87 2.33 -7.46
N GLN A 136 -3.70 2.88 -7.79
CA GLN A 136 -2.73 2.20 -8.67
C GLN A 136 -2.26 0.87 -8.07
N ASN A 137 -1.89 0.85 -6.80
CA ASN A 137 -1.42 -0.37 -6.15
C ASN A 137 -2.55 -1.38 -5.89
N LEU A 138 -3.78 -0.91 -5.67
CA LEU A 138 -4.96 -1.77 -5.61
C LEU A 138 -5.24 -2.45 -6.95
N GLN A 139 -5.00 -1.76 -8.07
CA GLN A 139 -5.07 -2.34 -9.41
C GLN A 139 -4.01 -3.44 -9.58
N ILE A 140 -2.75 -3.20 -9.19
CA ILE A 140 -1.67 -4.22 -9.24
C ILE A 140 -2.09 -5.49 -8.49
N LEU A 141 -2.64 -5.34 -7.28
CA LEU A 141 -3.15 -6.49 -6.51
C LEU A 141 -4.31 -7.19 -7.22
N HIS A 142 -5.22 -6.45 -7.84
CA HIS A 142 -6.33 -7.02 -8.62
C HIS A 142 -5.85 -7.80 -9.86
N GLU A 143 -4.80 -7.33 -10.51
CA GLU A 143 -4.20 -8.02 -11.66
C GLU A 143 -3.46 -9.30 -11.25
N ALA A 144 -2.80 -9.29 -10.08
CA ALA A 144 -2.15 -10.47 -9.53
C ALA A 144 -3.17 -11.54 -9.11
N VAL A 145 -4.20 -11.17 -8.32
CA VAL A 145 -5.31 -12.04 -7.93
C VAL A 145 -6.62 -11.23 -7.89
N SER A 146 -7.46 -11.46 -8.89
CA SER A 146 -8.64 -10.63 -9.12
C SER A 146 -9.72 -10.79 -8.05
N ARG A 147 -10.24 -9.65 -7.61
CA ARG A 147 -11.49 -9.53 -6.83
C ARG A 147 -12.40 -8.51 -7.49
N ALA A 148 -13.63 -8.91 -7.82
CA ALA A 148 -14.61 -8.05 -8.49
C ALA A 148 -14.85 -6.74 -7.74
N LYS A 149 -14.86 -6.79 -6.40
CA LYS A 149 -15.04 -5.60 -5.54
C LYS A 149 -14.02 -4.50 -5.78
N TYR A 150 -12.76 -4.83 -6.07
CA TYR A 150 -11.73 -3.81 -6.34
C TYR A 150 -11.96 -3.12 -7.67
N LYS A 151 -12.32 -3.86 -8.72
CA LYS A 151 -12.68 -3.29 -10.01
C LYS A 151 -13.88 -2.34 -9.89
N THR A 152 -14.89 -2.72 -9.11
CA THR A 152 -16.04 -1.85 -8.83
C THR A 152 -15.62 -0.59 -8.06
N PHE A 153 -14.84 -0.75 -6.99
CA PHE A 153 -14.34 0.34 -6.15
C PHE A 153 -13.50 1.35 -6.93
N ILE A 154 -12.55 0.88 -7.73
CA ILE A 154 -11.69 1.72 -8.60
C ILE A 154 -12.55 2.50 -9.59
N LYS A 155 -13.50 1.82 -10.27
CA LYS A 155 -14.42 2.48 -11.21
C LYS A 155 -15.31 3.51 -10.53
N ASN A 156 -15.74 3.26 -9.31
CA ASN A 156 -16.58 4.20 -8.57
C ASN A 156 -15.83 5.49 -8.24
N ASN A 157 -14.60 5.37 -7.72
CA ASN A 157 -13.74 6.52 -7.45
C ASN A 157 -13.43 7.31 -8.74
N ALA A 158 -13.10 6.62 -9.84
CA ALA A 158 -12.86 7.28 -11.14
C ALA A 158 -14.10 8.03 -11.66
N ARG A 159 -15.30 7.45 -11.53
CA ARG A 159 -16.56 8.11 -11.92
C ARG A 159 -16.86 9.31 -11.04
N PHE A 160 -16.60 9.23 -9.74
CA PHE A 160 -16.84 10.34 -8.82
C PHE A 160 -16.00 11.55 -9.20
N ILE A 161 -14.69 11.36 -9.45
CA ILE A 161 -13.81 12.42 -9.96
C ILE A 161 -14.36 12.99 -11.27
N TRP A 162 -14.70 12.14 -12.24
CA TRP A 162 -15.25 12.58 -13.53
C TRP A 162 -16.54 13.41 -13.41
N GLN A 163 -17.36 13.16 -12.39
CA GLN A 163 -18.63 13.86 -12.19
C GLN A 163 -18.51 15.13 -11.33
N LYS A 164 -17.49 15.21 -10.47
CA LYS A 164 -17.41 16.23 -9.42
C LYS A 164 -16.22 17.17 -9.53
N ASP A 165 -15.20 16.79 -10.30
CA ASP A 165 -13.93 17.53 -10.40
C ASP A 165 -13.67 18.03 -11.83
N ARG A 166 -14.75 18.47 -12.46
CA ARG A 166 -14.76 19.09 -13.79
C ARG A 166 -15.19 20.54 -13.68
N ASN A 167 -14.55 21.39 -14.47
CA ASN A 167 -14.87 22.80 -14.62
C ASN A 167 -14.92 23.16 -16.11
N GLU A 168 -15.13 24.44 -16.43
CA GLU A 168 -15.26 24.89 -17.82
C GLU A 168 -14.05 24.55 -18.72
N LYS A 169 -12.90 24.19 -18.14
CA LYS A 169 -11.66 23.86 -18.85
C LYS A 169 -11.37 22.36 -18.94
N ASN A 170 -12.12 21.49 -18.25
CA ASN A 170 -11.92 20.04 -18.27
C ASN A 170 -13.21 19.22 -18.15
#